data_AF-A0AAQ3RTJ0-F1
#
_entry.id   AF-A0AAQ3RTJ0-F1
#
_cell.length_a   1.000
_cell.length_b   1.000
_cell.length_c   1.000
_cell.angle_alpha   90.00
_cell.angle_beta   90.00
_cell.angle_gamma   90.00
#
_symmetry.space_group_name_H-M   'P 1'
#
loop_
_entity.id
_entity.type
_entity.pdbx_description
1 polymer ?
#
loop_
_entity_poly.entity_id
_entity_poly.type
_entity_poly.pdbx_seq_one_letter_code
_entity_poly.pdbx_strand_id
1 'polypeptide(L)'
;MRCINRESIEGEHKFCAKSLGTLIGFAISKLGKNIQVLSSSFVNKQEQYSVEGVQNLGDKAVMCHGLNFQTVVFYCHEVCGTSAFMVSLVAADGTQTQALAICHSDTSGMNHQMLHQIMGVDPGTNPVCHFLGTKEILWVPNLAVDTAYQTEVVL
;
A
#
# COMPACT_ATOMS: atom_id res chain seq x y z
N MET A 1 8.06 10.00 6.12
CA MET A 1 7.47 10.94 5.14
C MET A 1 7.17 12.29 5.76
N ARG A 2 7.28 13.38 4.99
CA ARG A 2 6.73 14.70 5.34
C ARG A 2 5.80 15.14 4.22
N CYS A 3 4.73 15.83 4.58
CA CYS A 3 3.81 16.44 3.62
C CYS A 3 4.39 17.75 3.06
N ILE A 4 5.42 17.62 2.23
CA ILE A 4 6.07 18.73 1.54
C ILE A 4 5.78 18.56 0.07
N ASN A 5 5.26 19.61 -0.56
CA ASN A 5 5.01 19.65 -2.00
C ASN A 5 6.36 19.78 -2.71
N ARG A 6 7.09 18.68 -2.82
CA ARG A 6 8.27 18.57 -3.69
C ARG A 6 7.81 18.12 -5.06
N GLU A 7 8.57 18.49 -6.09
CA GLU A 7 8.31 18.00 -7.44
C GLU A 7 8.22 16.47 -7.42
N SER A 8 7.15 15.97 -8.03
CA SER A 8 7.00 14.55 -8.34
C SER A 8 8.19 14.10 -9.16
N ILE A 9 8.77 12.96 -8.80
CA ILE A 9 9.71 12.31 -9.70
C ILE A 9 8.88 11.70 -10.85
N GLU A 10 9.49 11.54 -12.02
CA GLU A 10 8.82 10.93 -13.16
C GLU A 10 8.20 9.57 -12.77
N GLY A 11 6.92 9.39 -13.07
CA GLY A 11 6.18 8.18 -12.69
C GLY A 11 5.62 8.14 -11.26
N GLU A 12 5.75 9.20 -10.44
CA GLU A 12 5.15 9.26 -9.09
C GLU A 12 4.20 10.46 -8.92
N HIS A 13 2.96 10.20 -8.52
CA HIS A 13 2.00 11.25 -8.16
C HIS A 13 1.81 11.31 -6.65
N LYS A 14 1.99 12.48 -6.04
CA LYS A 14 1.89 12.69 -4.58
C LYS A 14 0.77 13.66 -4.24
N PHE A 15 0.13 13.45 -3.10
CA PHE A 15 -0.87 14.36 -2.58
C PHE A 15 -0.95 14.32 -1.05
N CYS A 16 -1.15 15.48 -0.44
CA CYS A 16 -1.37 15.61 1.00
C CYS A 16 -2.85 15.79 1.30
N ALA A 17 -3.51 14.69 1.64
CA ALA A 17 -4.91 14.71 2.03
C ALA A 17 -5.06 15.17 3.47
N LYS A 18 -5.89 16.19 3.68
CA LYS A 18 -6.18 16.80 5.00
C LYS A 18 -7.58 16.48 5.50
N SER A 19 -8.31 15.66 4.74
CA SER A 19 -9.68 15.24 5.04
C SER A 19 -9.97 13.91 4.35
N LEU A 20 -10.98 13.19 4.84
CA LEU A 20 -11.45 11.95 4.20
C LEU A 20 -11.86 12.18 2.74
N GLY A 21 -12.57 13.28 2.45
CA GLY A 21 -13.01 13.60 1.09
C GLY A 21 -11.84 13.85 0.13
N THR A 22 -10.78 14.54 0.57
CA THR A 22 -9.59 14.77 -0.26
C THR A 22 -8.75 13.50 -0.43
N LEU A 23 -8.74 12.62 0.58
CA LEU A 23 -8.10 11.30 0.50
C LEU A 23 -8.77 10.41 -0.54
N ILE A 24 -10.09 10.25 -0.45
CA ILE A 24 -10.87 9.46 -1.41
C ILE A 24 -10.80 10.07 -2.81
N GLY A 25 -10.91 11.40 -2.90
CA GLY A 25 -10.81 12.12 -4.17
C GLY A 25 -9.50 11.86 -4.90
N PHE A 26 -8.38 11.83 -4.18
CA PHE A 26 -7.09 11.48 -4.77
C PHE A 26 -7.06 10.03 -5.27
N ALA A 27 -7.53 9.06 -4.47
CA ALA A 27 -7.59 7.66 -4.89
C ALA A 27 -8.44 7.47 -6.16
N ILE A 28 -9.63 8.09 -6.22
CA ILE A 28 -10.51 8.05 -7.40
C ILE A 28 -9.84 8.69 -8.62
N SER A 29 -9.10 9.79 -8.44
CA SER A 29 -8.41 10.46 -9.55
C SER A 29 -7.35 9.59 -10.23
N LYS A 30 -6.81 8.58 -9.53
CA LYS A 30 -5.77 7.67 -10.02
C LYS A 30 -6.30 6.31 -10.47
N LEU A 31 -7.29 5.79 -9.77
CA LEU A 31 -7.77 4.41 -9.94
C LEU A 31 -9.18 4.32 -10.56
N GLY A 32 -9.89 5.44 -10.68
CA GLY A 32 -11.29 5.47 -11.09
C GLY A 32 -12.26 5.30 -9.91
N LYS A 33 -13.55 5.13 -10.21
CA LYS A 33 -14.61 5.12 -9.18
C LYS A 33 -14.84 3.75 -8.52
N ASN A 34 -14.52 2.66 -9.21
CA ASN A 34 -14.73 1.31 -8.71
C ASN A 34 -13.46 0.82 -7.98
N ILE A 35 -13.32 1.23 -6.72
CA ILE A 35 -12.13 0.98 -5.89
C ILE A 35 -12.54 0.39 -4.55
N GLN A 36 -11.63 -0.36 -3.94
CA GLN A 36 -11.75 -0.85 -2.58
C GLN A 36 -10.60 -0.33 -1.72
N VAL A 37 -10.84 -0.25 -0.41
CA VAL A 37 -9.88 0.21 0.58
C VAL A 37 -9.49 -0.93 1.50
N LEU A 38 -8.19 -1.08 1.75
CA LEU A 38 -7.63 -2.16 2.55
C LEU A 38 -6.60 -1.60 3.53
N SER A 39 -6.42 -2.28 4.65
CA SER A 39 -5.35 -2.02 5.62
C SER A 39 -4.81 -3.34 6.18
N SER A 40 -3.53 -3.34 6.55
CA SER A 40 -2.91 -4.46 7.26
C SER A 40 -3.45 -4.57 8.69
N SER A 41 -3.56 -5.80 9.17
CA SER A 41 -3.87 -6.13 10.55
C SER A 41 -2.71 -6.89 11.16
N PHE A 42 -2.18 -6.39 12.28
CA PHE A 42 -1.10 -7.04 13.02
C PHE A 42 -1.56 -7.32 14.44
N VAL A 43 -1.16 -8.47 14.96
CA VAL A 43 -1.55 -8.91 16.31
C VAL A 43 -0.71 -8.14 17.33
N ASN A 44 -1.38 -7.59 18.35
CA ASN A 44 -0.71 -6.79 19.36
C ASN A 44 0.32 -7.63 20.12
N LYS A 45 1.53 -7.08 20.33
CA LYS A 45 2.66 -7.75 20.99
C LYS A 45 3.18 -9.02 20.30
N GLN A 46 2.86 -9.21 19.02
CA GLN A 46 3.42 -10.27 18.18
C GLN A 46 4.42 -9.69 17.18
N GLU A 47 5.63 -10.24 17.15
CA GLU A 47 6.71 -9.83 16.25
C GLU A 47 7.05 -10.90 15.19
N GLN A 48 6.53 -12.11 15.36
CA GLN A 48 6.82 -13.25 14.50
C GLN A 48 5.54 -13.74 13.81
N TYR A 49 5.63 -13.89 12.50
CA TYR A 49 4.55 -14.32 11.64
C TYR A 49 5.06 -15.33 10.62
N SER A 50 4.24 -16.33 10.31
CA SER A 50 4.43 -17.23 9.17
C SER A 50 3.53 -16.77 8.01
N VAL A 51 4.04 -16.84 6.79
CA VAL A 51 3.27 -16.53 5.58
C VAL A 51 2.55 -17.80 5.11
N GLU A 52 1.23 -17.74 5.04
CA GLU A 52 0.39 -18.87 4.56
C GLU A 52 0.02 -18.73 3.08
N GLY A 53 -0.03 -17.50 2.57
CA GLY A 53 -0.45 -17.27 1.19
C GLY A 53 -0.27 -15.83 0.74
N VAL A 54 -0.26 -15.65 -0.58
CA VAL A 54 -0.15 -14.34 -1.23
C VAL A 54 -1.19 -14.28 -2.34
N GLN A 55 -2.05 -13.27 -2.28
CA GLN A 55 -3.05 -12.96 -3.30
C GLN A 55 -2.67 -11.67 -4.02
N ASN A 56 -2.62 -11.71 -5.36
CA ASN A 56 -2.43 -10.52 -6.17
C ASN A 56 -3.74 -9.68 -6.20
N LEU A 57 -3.63 -8.39 -5.88
CA LEU A 57 -4.73 -7.42 -5.86
C LEU A 57 -4.78 -6.53 -7.11
N GLY A 58 -3.79 -6.67 -8.00
CA GLY A 58 -3.67 -5.95 -9.27
C GLY A 58 -2.43 -5.06 -9.36
N ASP A 59 -2.20 -4.52 -10.56
CA ASP A 59 -1.01 -3.73 -10.93
C ASP A 59 -1.23 -2.22 -10.85
N LYS A 60 -2.20 -1.79 -10.01
CA LYS A 60 -2.45 -0.38 -9.71
C LYS A 60 -2.84 -0.22 -8.26
N ALA A 61 -2.20 0.72 -7.58
CA ALA A 61 -2.52 1.05 -6.20
C ALA A 61 -2.23 2.51 -5.86
N VAL A 62 -2.97 3.03 -4.89
CA VAL A 62 -2.68 4.30 -4.22
C VAL A 62 -2.44 4.00 -2.75
N MET A 63 -1.27 4.38 -2.24
CA MET A 63 -0.92 4.21 -0.84
C MET A 63 -1.05 5.54 -0.11
N CYS A 64 -1.61 5.53 1.08
CA CYS A 64 -1.72 6.70 1.94
C CYS A 64 -1.16 6.40 3.32
N HIS A 65 -0.13 7.14 3.72
CA HIS A 65 0.53 7.01 5.03
C HIS A 65 -0.03 8.07 5.98
N GLY A 66 -0.65 7.62 7.07
CA GLY A 66 -1.08 8.49 8.16
C GLY A 66 0.13 9.12 8.85
N LEU A 67 0.18 10.46 8.85
CA LEU A 67 1.27 11.20 9.48
C LEU A 67 0.92 11.51 10.94
N ASN A 68 1.93 11.47 11.82
CA ASN A 68 1.77 11.76 13.25
C ASN A 68 1.68 13.28 13.47
N PHE A 69 0.53 13.89 13.21
CA PHE A 69 0.20 15.28 13.52
C PHE A 69 -0.96 15.36 14.52
N GLN A 70 -1.15 16.55 15.12
CA GLN A 70 -2.34 16.84 15.95
C GLN A 70 -3.65 16.79 15.14
N THR A 71 -3.56 16.91 13.82
CA THR A 71 -4.67 16.83 12.87
C THR A 71 -4.46 15.70 11.88
N VAL A 72 -5.54 15.13 11.34
CA VAL A 72 -5.48 14.01 10.40
C VAL A 72 -4.90 14.48 9.06
N VAL A 73 -3.69 14.03 8.75
CA VAL A 73 -3.02 14.28 7.46
C VAL A 73 -2.48 12.96 6.93
N PHE A 74 -2.82 12.64 5.69
CA PHE A 74 -2.28 11.51 4.96
C PHE A 74 -1.37 11.99 3.84
N TYR A 75 -0.16 11.42 3.79
CA TYR A 75 0.68 11.49 2.60
C TYR A 75 0.28 10.36 1.67
N CYS A 76 -0.38 10.69 0.56
CA CYS A 76 -0.79 9.74 -0.45
C CYS A 76 0.14 9.80 -1.65
N HIS A 77 0.39 8.64 -2.26
CA HIS A 77 1.10 8.56 -3.52
C HIS A 77 0.69 7.36 -4.36
N GLU A 78 0.87 7.48 -5.66
CA GLU A 78 0.82 6.40 -6.65
C GLU A 78 2.14 6.42 -7.41
N VAL A 79 2.74 5.25 -7.54
CA VAL A 79 4.00 5.04 -8.27
C VAL A 79 3.67 4.11 -9.43
N CYS A 80 4.05 4.50 -10.65
CA CYS A 80 3.88 3.65 -11.83
C CYS A 80 4.61 2.32 -11.66
N GLY A 81 4.06 1.25 -12.21
CA GLY A 81 4.63 -0.10 -12.08
C GLY A 81 4.52 -0.69 -10.67
N THR A 82 3.50 -0.30 -9.90
CA THR A 82 3.22 -0.85 -8.56
C THR A 82 2.19 -1.98 -8.64
N SER A 83 2.57 -3.17 -8.17
CA SER A 83 1.63 -4.28 -7.91
C SER A 83 1.33 -4.39 -6.42
N ALA A 84 0.08 -4.70 -6.09
CA ALA A 84 -0.40 -4.84 -4.72
C ALA A 84 -0.74 -6.30 -4.39
N PHE A 85 -0.51 -6.68 -3.14
CA PHE A 85 -0.73 -8.03 -2.66
C PHE A 85 -1.37 -8.04 -1.27
N MET A 86 -2.26 -8.98 -1.04
CA MET A 86 -2.71 -9.37 0.28
C MET A 86 -1.96 -10.63 0.70
N VAL A 87 -1.32 -10.58 1.87
CA VAL A 87 -0.50 -11.65 2.43
C VAL A 87 -1.19 -12.19 3.66
N SER A 88 -1.61 -13.46 3.60
CA SER A 88 -2.19 -14.17 4.74
C SER A 88 -1.07 -14.57 5.70
N LEU A 89 -1.23 -14.22 6.97
CA LEU A 89 -0.24 -14.41 8.02
C LEU A 89 -0.81 -15.20 9.20
N VAL A 90 0.05 -15.95 9.88
CA VAL A 90 -0.26 -16.59 11.17
C VAL A 90 0.75 -16.12 12.20
N ALA A 91 0.28 -15.50 13.28
CA ALA A 91 1.12 -15.08 14.40
C ALA A 91 1.61 -16.29 15.21
N ALA A 92 2.64 -16.11 16.04
CA ALA A 92 3.19 -17.18 16.87
C ALA A 92 2.17 -17.83 17.84
N ASP A 93 1.10 -17.12 18.20
CA ASP A 93 -0.01 -17.64 19.03
C ASP A 93 -1.09 -18.39 18.22
N GLY A 94 -0.88 -18.58 16.91
CA GLY A 94 -1.81 -19.23 16.00
C GLY A 94 -2.90 -18.31 15.43
N THR A 95 -2.93 -17.03 15.82
CA THR A 95 -3.91 -16.07 15.30
C THR A 95 -3.67 -15.81 13.81
N GLN A 96 -4.71 -16.03 13.01
CA GLN A 96 -4.70 -15.67 11.59
C GLN A 96 -4.92 -14.16 11.43
N THR A 97 -4.14 -13.55 10.54
CA THR A 97 -4.25 -12.12 10.19
C THR A 97 -3.79 -11.90 8.75
N GLN A 98 -3.78 -10.66 8.30
CA GLN A 98 -3.33 -10.30 6.96
C GLN A 98 -2.48 -9.03 6.96
N ALA A 99 -1.48 -8.99 6.09
CA ALA A 99 -0.73 -7.79 5.78
C ALA A 99 -0.85 -7.47 4.30
N LEU A 100 -0.77 -6.19 3.97
CA LEU A 100 -0.64 -5.74 2.60
C LEU A 100 0.83 -5.60 2.26
N ALA A 101 1.18 -5.96 1.03
CA ALA A 101 2.50 -5.70 0.47
C ALA A 101 2.34 -5.04 -0.89
N ILE A 102 3.31 -4.21 -1.27
CA ILE A 102 3.42 -3.67 -2.61
C ILE A 102 4.81 -3.96 -3.17
N CYS A 103 4.89 -4.05 -4.48
CA CYS A 103 6.14 -4.15 -5.22
C CYS A 103 6.17 -3.08 -6.31
N HIS A 104 7.20 -2.27 -6.31
CA HIS A 104 7.51 -1.31 -7.37
C HIS A 104 8.48 -1.98 -8.34
N SER A 105 8.01 -2.23 -9.56
CA SER A 105 8.81 -2.85 -10.62
C SER A 105 9.76 -1.87 -11.29
N ASP A 106 9.35 -0.60 -11.42
CA ASP A 106 10.20 0.49 -11.87
C ASP A 106 10.57 1.38 -10.69
N THR A 107 11.86 1.39 -10.35
CA THR A 107 12.41 2.19 -9.25
C THR A 107 13.29 3.33 -9.75
N SER A 108 13.36 3.56 -11.07
CA SER A 108 14.21 4.58 -11.69
C SER A 108 13.89 5.99 -11.18
N GLY A 109 12.61 6.25 -10.93
CA GLY A 109 12.11 7.49 -10.35
C GLY A 109 12.20 7.57 -8.81
N MET A 110 12.84 6.63 -8.11
CA MET A 110 12.95 6.71 -6.66
C MET A 110 14.10 7.61 -6.20
N ASN A 111 13.99 8.15 -4.99
CA ASN A 111 15.07 8.93 -4.41
C ASN A 111 16.31 8.04 -4.16
N HIS A 112 17.38 8.32 -4.89
CA HIS A 112 18.64 7.57 -4.81
C HIS A 112 19.15 7.45 -3.36
N GLN A 113 19.29 8.56 -2.63
CA GLN A 113 19.82 8.53 -1.26
C GLN A 113 19.00 7.62 -0.35
N MET A 114 17.68 7.69 -0.41
CA MET A 114 16.78 6.82 0.35
C MET A 114 16.96 5.35 -0.03
N LEU A 115 16.95 5.03 -1.33
CA LEU A 115 17.05 3.65 -1.80
C LEU A 115 18.39 3.01 -1.43
N HIS A 116 19.48 3.75 -1.60
CA HIS A 116 20.82 3.30 -1.23
C HIS A 116 20.97 3.14 0.29
N GLN A 117 20.35 3.99 1.11
CA GLN A 117 20.39 3.86 2.56
C GLN A 117 19.61 2.65 3.08
N ILE A 118 18.46 2.33 2.48
CA ILE A 118 17.57 1.26 2.95
C ILE A 118 18.00 -0.09 2.37
N MET A 119 18.40 -0.13 1.10
CA MET A 119 18.60 -1.37 0.34
C MET A 119 19.99 -1.52 -0.27
N GLY A 120 20.81 -0.47 -0.27
CA GLY A 120 22.16 -0.52 -0.89
C GLY A 120 22.14 -0.69 -2.40
N VAL A 121 21.05 -0.28 -3.08
CA VAL A 121 20.89 -0.39 -4.53
C VAL A 121 20.59 0.96 -5.16
N ASP A 122 20.96 1.11 -6.43
CA ASP A 122 20.68 2.30 -7.23
C ASP A 122 19.25 2.25 -7.82
N PRO A 123 18.58 3.40 -8.00
CA PRO A 123 17.31 3.49 -8.69
C PRO A 123 17.33 2.80 -10.07
N GLY A 124 16.28 2.03 -10.37
CA GLY A 124 16.08 1.38 -11.68
C GLY A 124 16.83 0.05 -11.85
N THR A 125 17.56 -0.42 -10.83
CA THR A 125 18.31 -1.69 -10.92
C THR A 125 17.48 -2.92 -10.59
N ASN A 126 16.62 -2.82 -9.57
CA ASN A 126 15.84 -3.94 -9.05
C ASN A 126 14.45 -3.47 -8.61
N PRO A 127 13.44 -4.37 -8.63
CA PRO A 127 12.16 -4.10 -8.01
C PRO A 127 12.31 -3.98 -6.49
N VAL A 128 11.46 -3.16 -5.89
CA VAL A 128 11.43 -2.92 -4.44
C VAL A 128 10.08 -3.32 -3.91
N CYS A 129 10.05 -4.30 -3.01
CA CYS A 129 8.83 -4.72 -2.33
C CYS A 129 8.89 -4.37 -0.84
N HIS A 130 7.76 -3.99 -0.26
CA HIS A 130 7.65 -3.79 1.18
C HIS A 130 6.22 -4.05 1.68
N PHE A 131 6.13 -4.42 2.96
CA PHE A 131 4.86 -4.50 3.68
C PHE A 131 4.35 -3.11 4.05
N LEU A 132 3.03 -3.00 4.20
CA LEU A 132 2.37 -1.80 4.68
C LEU A 132 2.05 -1.91 6.16
N GLY A 133 2.37 -0.86 6.92
CA GLY A 133 2.18 -0.78 8.37
C GLY A 133 0.73 -0.49 8.80
N THR A 134 0.51 -0.44 10.12
CA THR A 134 -0.83 -0.22 10.72
C THR A 134 -1.43 1.17 10.48
N LYS A 135 -0.61 2.16 10.08
CA LYS A 135 -1.06 3.54 9.80
C LYS A 135 -1.19 3.81 8.30
N GLU A 136 -1.26 2.76 7.51
CA GLU A 136 -1.24 2.84 6.06
C GLU A 136 -2.53 2.29 5.47
N ILE A 137 -3.00 2.97 4.44
CA ILE A 137 -4.22 2.64 3.73
C ILE A 137 -3.85 2.40 2.28
N LEU A 138 -4.32 1.28 1.73
CA LEU A 138 -4.15 0.92 0.34
C LEU A 138 -5.49 1.03 -0.37
N TRP A 139 -5.50 1.70 -1.52
CA TRP A 139 -6.61 1.68 -2.45
C TRP A 139 -6.20 0.90 -3.69
N VAL A 140 -7.05 -0.02 -4.13
CA VAL A 140 -6.88 -0.78 -5.38
C VAL A 140 -8.18 -0.75 -6.18
N PRO A 141 -8.13 -0.92 -7.51
CA PRO A 141 -9.33 -1.19 -8.28
C PRO A 141 -10.07 -2.40 -7.70
N ASN A 142 -11.39 -2.29 -7.60
CA ASN A 142 -12.21 -3.45 -7.25
C ASN A 142 -12.31 -4.33 -8.49
N LEU A 143 -11.32 -5.21 -8.67
CA LEU A 143 -11.40 -6.27 -9.65
C LEU A 143 -12.54 -7.17 -9.19
N ALA A 144 -13.69 -7.08 -9.85
CA ALA A 144 -14.67 -8.13 -9.76
C ALA A 144 -13.92 -9.40 -10.16
N VAL A 145 -13.57 -10.22 -9.16
CA VAL A 145 -13.24 -11.62 -9.39
C VAL A 145 -14.45 -12.14 -10.13
N ASP A 146 -14.26 -12.48 -11.40
CA ASP A 146 -15.27 -13.14 -12.20
C ASP A 146 -15.84 -14.26 -11.32
N THR A 147 -17.15 -14.18 -11.10
CA THR A 147 -17.94 -14.96 -10.16
C THR A 147 -17.47 -16.42 -9.99
N ALA A 148 -16.71 -16.69 -8.94
CA ALA A 148 -16.55 -18.00 -8.31
C ALA A 148 -15.92 -17.77 -6.93
N TYR A 149 -16.46 -18.38 -5.88
CA TYR A 149 -16.13 -18.17 -4.45
C TYR A 149 -16.86 -17.03 -3.73
N GLN A 150 -18.15 -16.85 -4.04
CA GLN A 150 -19.09 -16.67 -2.93
C GLN A 150 -19.32 -18.04 -2.29
N THR A 151 -18.60 -18.29 -1.19
CA THR A 151 -19.08 -19.21 -0.15
C THR A 151 -19.06 -18.45 1.16
N GLU A 152 -20.26 -17.97 1.51
CA GLU A 152 -20.84 -17.91 2.86
C GLU A 152 -19.96 -17.35 3.99
N VAL A 153 -20.17 -16.07 4.29
CA VAL A 153 -20.24 -15.60 5.68
C VAL A 153 -21.62 -14.99 5.86
N VAL A 154 -22.50 -15.79 6.44
CA VAL A 154 -23.80 -15.36 6.97
C VAL A 154 -23.55 -14.46 8.18
N LEU A 155 -24.19 -13.29 8.20
CA LEU A 155 -24.31 -12.41 9.38
C LEU A 155 -25.18 -13.06 10.47
#